data_AF-A0A9X8BJJ7-F1
#
_entry.id   AF-A0A9X8BJJ7-F1
#
_cell.length_a   1.000
_cell.length_b   1.000
_cell.length_c   1.000
_cell.angle_alpha   90.00
_cell.angle_beta   90.00
_cell.angle_gamma   90.00
#
_symmetry.space_group_name_H-M   'P 1'
#
loop_
_entity.id
_entity.type
_entity.pdbx_description
1 polymer ?
#
loop_
_entity_poly.entity_id
_entity_poly.type
_entity_poly.pdbx_seq_one_letter_code
_entity_poly.pdbx_strand_id
1 'polypeptide(L)' 'MAKKLTDRQKSRLWEQQRNANFQASRRLENVDSELVTLSSAEADERLEELRRHYER' A
#
# COMPACT_ATOMS: atom_id res chain seq x y z
N MET A 1 8.33 -29.64 -11.46
CA MET A 1 7.31 -28.77 -12.09
C MET A 1 6.86 -27.75 -11.05
N ALA A 2 7.10 -26.45 -11.26
CA ALA A 2 6.63 -25.42 -10.33
C ALA A 2 5.09 -25.35 -10.41
N LYS A 3 4.41 -25.55 -9.27
CA LYS A 3 2.95 -25.52 -9.18
C LYS A 3 2.49 -24.08 -9.39
N LYS A 4 1.62 -23.82 -10.38
CA LYS A 4 1.09 -22.47 -10.65
C LYS A 4 0.41 -21.92 -9.40
N LEU A 5 0.73 -20.66 -9.06
CA LEU A 5 0.05 -19.94 -7.98
C LEU A 5 -1.42 -19.73 -8.35
N THR A 6 -2.30 -19.95 -7.38
CA THR A 6 -3.71 -19.58 -7.49
C THR A 6 -3.84 -18.06 -7.40
N ASP A 7 -4.95 -17.52 -7.88
CA ASP A 7 -5.17 -16.08 -7.84
C ASP A 7 -5.23 -15.56 -6.40
N ARG A 8 -5.81 -16.34 -5.48
CA ARG A 8 -5.79 -16.02 -4.04
C ARG A 8 -4.36 -15.92 -3.48
N GLN A 9 -3.45 -16.79 -3.92
CA GLN A 9 -2.05 -16.73 -3.50
C GLN A 9 -1.34 -15.48 -4.03
N LYS A 10 -1.62 -15.10 -5.29
CA LYS A 10 -1.08 -13.87 -5.89
C LYS A 10 -1.60 -12.63 -5.17
N SER A 11 -2.90 -12.52 -4.94
CA SER A 11 -3.50 -11.39 -4.23
C SER A 11 -2.92 -11.23 -2.83
N ARG A 12 -2.78 -12.34 -2.09
CA ARG A 12 -2.19 -12.30 -0.75
C ARG A 12 -0.73 -11.84 -0.77
N LEU A 13 0.06 -12.30 -1.74
CA LEU A 13 1.46 -11.87 -1.87
C LEU A 13 1.54 -10.37 -2.19
N TRP A 14 0.66 -9.87 -3.06
CA TRP A 14 0.56 -8.45 -3.38
C TRP A 14 0.21 -7.61 -2.14
N GLU A 15 -0.82 -8.00 -1.40
CA GLU A 15 -1.25 -7.30 -0.17
C GLU A 15 -0.14 -7.21 0.87
N GLN A 16 0.66 -8.27 1.03
CA GLN A 16 1.79 -8.30 1.96
C GLN A 16 2.90 -7.32 1.60
N GLN A 17 3.11 -7.06 0.31
CA GLN A 17 4.30 -6.37 -0.17
C GLN A 17 4.02 -4.95 -0.69
N ARG A 18 2.79 -4.62 -1.07
CA ARG A 18 2.43 -3.36 -1.76
C ARG A 18 2.90 -2.09 -1.04
N ASN A 19 2.75 -2.02 0.29
CA ASN A 19 3.10 -0.80 1.05
C ASN A 19 4.61 -0.64 1.18
N ALA A 20 5.33 -1.73 1.46
CA ALA A 20 6.80 -1.72 1.51
C ALA A 20 7.41 -1.38 0.15
N ASN A 21 6.83 -1.92 -0.94
CA ASN A 21 7.26 -1.59 -2.30
C ASN A 21 7.00 -0.13 -2.63
N PHE A 22 5.83 0.41 -2.26
CA PHE A 22 5.53 1.82 -2.49
C PHE A 22 6.54 2.73 -1.76
N GLN A 23 6.81 2.45 -0.48
CA GLN A 23 7.81 3.19 0.29
C GLN A 23 9.21 3.12 -0.38
N ALA A 24 9.65 1.92 -0.77
CA ALA A 24 10.93 1.75 -1.45
C ALA A 24 10.96 2.49 -2.80
N SER A 25 9.86 2.48 -3.55
CA SER A 25 9.71 3.23 -4.80
C SER A 25 9.86 4.74 -4.57
N ARG A 26 9.24 5.29 -3.53
CA ARG A 26 9.35 6.72 -3.19
C ARG A 26 10.78 7.12 -2.84
N ARG A 27 11.54 6.23 -2.19
CA ARG A 27 12.97 6.47 -1.92
C ARG A 27 13.82 6.57 -3.18
N LEU A 28 13.44 5.90 -4.27
CA LEU A 28 14.12 6.06 -5.58
C LEU A 28 13.94 7.48 -6.15
N GLU A 29 12.88 8.17 -5.74
CA GLU A 29 12.60 9.57 -6.08
C GLU A 29 13.16 10.55 -5.02
N ASN A 30 13.98 10.07 -4.08
CA ASN A 30 14.48 10.81 -2.92
C ASN A 30 13.38 11.37 -2.00
N VAL A 31 12.19 10.75 -2.02
CA VAL A 31 11.12 11.08 -1.09
C VAL A 31 11.13 10.06 0.04
N ASP A 32 11.43 10.51 1.26
CA ASP A 32 11.30 9.68 2.45
C ASP A 32 9.89 9.81 3.02
N SER A 33 9.22 8.67 3.19
CA SER A 33 7.85 8.58 3.69
C SER A 33 7.73 7.41 4.66
N GLU A 34 6.90 7.57 5.67
CA GLU A 34 6.62 6.51 6.64
C GLU A 34 5.96 5.29 5.97
N LEU A 35 6.18 4.11 6.54
CA LEU A 35 5.56 2.89 6.05
C LEU A 35 4.08 2.90 6.41
N VAL A 36 3.22 2.75 5.41
CA VAL A 36 1.78 2.59 5.65
C VAL A 36 1.52 1.20 6.22
N THR A 37 1.03 1.13 7.45
CA THR A 37 0.64 -0.12 8.14
C THR A 37 -0.87 -0.33 8.22
N LEU A 38 -1.65 0.63 7.72
CA LEU A 38 -3.11 0.59 7.71
C LEU A 38 -3.63 -0.54 6.81
N SER A 39 -4.73 -1.16 7.23
CA SER A 39 -5.57 -1.97 6.35
C SER A 39 -6.19 -1.12 5.24
N SER A 40 -6.74 -1.76 4.21
CA SER A 40 -7.38 -1.02 3.11
C SER A 40 -8.52 -0.12 3.61
N ALA A 41 -9.35 -0.61 4.54
CA ALA A 41 -10.48 0.15 5.07
C ALA A 41 -10.03 1.37 5.90
N GLU A 42 -9.02 1.20 6.76
CA GLU A 42 -8.46 2.30 7.55
C GLU A 42 -7.77 3.34 6.66
N ALA A 43 -7.12 2.90 5.57
CA ALA A 43 -6.52 3.80 4.60
C ALA A 43 -7.58 4.66 3.88
N ASP A 44 -8.71 4.08 3.51
CA ASP A 44 -9.82 4.80 2.87
C ASP A 44 -10.42 5.87 3.82
N GLU A 45 -10.67 5.51 5.08
CA GLU A 45 -11.14 6.46 6.10
C GLU A 45 -10.13 7.60 6.31
N ARG A 46 -8.84 7.26 6.39
CA ARG A 46 -7.77 8.26 6.54
C ARG A 46 -7.68 9.21 5.35
N LEU A 47 -7.91 8.72 4.13
CA LEU A 47 -7.93 9.56 2.93
C LEU A 47 -9.10 10.55 2.96
N GLU A 48 -10.29 10.13 3.41
CA GLU A 48 -11.45 11.03 3.57
C GLU A 48 -11.22 12.12 4.63
N GLU A 49 -10.53 11.80 5.73
CA GLU A 49 -10.08 12.81 6.69
C GLU A 49 -9.11 13.82 6.08
N LEU A 50 -8.11 13.33 5.34
CA LEU A 50 -7.10 14.19 4.72
C LEU A 50 -7.70 15.11 3.66
N ARG A 51 -8.62 14.61 2.83
CA ARG A 51 -9.37 15.42 1.86
C ARG A 51 -10.11 16.56 2.56
N ARG A 52 -10.89 16.25 3.60
CA ARG A 52 -11.60 17.27 4.39
C ARG A 52 -10.68 18.32 5.02
N HIS A 53 -9.46 17.93 5.39
CA HIS A 53 -8.48 18.83 5.99
C HIS A 53 -7.84 19.78 4.96
N TYR A 54 -7.49 19.28 3.78
CA TYR A 54 -6.70 20.03 2.79
C TYR A 54 -7.50 20.63 1.63
N GLU A 55 -8.75 20.20 1.39
CA GLU A 55 -9.63 20.75 0.33
C GLU A 55 -10.48 21.94 0.81
N ARG A 56 -10.21 22.47 2.02
CA ARG A 56 -10.77 23.74 2.52
C ARG A 56 -9.98 24.94 2.03
#